data_AF-A0A947H775-F1
#
_entry.id   AF-A0A947H775-F1
#
_cell.length_a   1.000
_cell.length_b   1.000
_cell.length_c   1.000
_cell.angle_alpha   90.00
_cell.angle_beta   90.00
_cell.angle_gamma   90.00
#
_symmetry.space_group_name_H-M   'P 1'
#
loop_
_entity.id
_entity.type
_entity.pdbx_description
1 polymer ?
#
loop_
_entity_poly.entity_id
_entity_poly.type
_entity_poly.pdbx_seq_one_letter_code
_entity_poly.pdbx_strand_id
1 'polypeptide(L)'
;MALTFLLALCLILVMGSLIMTLSSSSRVDNLSQQNELLRKEMEHLRKEYSQLVQQVQQMDNFGAPKTKLASAASGTATAAPVSTGLSTSEKLKLLKQQAYQLQSLVEAFSLQNQGEYPETLANLQRFAERQGVQEWVVNPYTEERNPLTSEGACLDITHDAVDEGQPNHAGKLLYQAHFDESDRIHNYTVAAFDELGVLLRREDGSLFTLSHA
;
A
#
# COMPACT_ATOMS: atom_id res chain seq x y z
N MET A 1 7.29 -57.25 -37.46
CA MET A 1 7.55 -56.80 -36.07
C MET A 1 7.74 -55.29 -35.95
N ALA A 2 8.40 -54.61 -36.89
CA ALA A 2 8.56 -53.14 -36.81
C ALA A 2 7.25 -52.34 -36.92
N LEU A 3 6.32 -52.76 -37.79
CA LEU A 3 5.06 -52.04 -38.03
C LEU A 3 4.12 -52.01 -36.80
N THR A 4 4.04 -53.13 -36.08
CA THR A 4 3.22 -53.25 -34.86
C THR A 4 3.79 -52.40 -33.72
N PHE A 5 5.12 -52.27 -33.65
CA PHE A 5 5.78 -51.42 -32.67
C PHE A 5 5.53 -49.93 -32.94
N LEU A 6 5.57 -49.53 -34.21
CA LEU A 6 5.30 -48.15 -34.63
C LEU A 6 3.83 -47.76 -34.37
N LEU A 7 2.88 -48.68 -34.65
CA LEU A 7 1.46 -48.48 -34.33
C LEU A 7 1.20 -48.34 -32.83
N ALA A 8 1.84 -49.18 -32.00
CA ALA A 8 1.73 -49.08 -30.56
C ALA A 8 2.27 -47.75 -30.03
N LEU A 9 3.39 -47.27 -30.57
CA LEU A 9 4.00 -46.00 -30.17
C LEU A 9 3.14 -44.79 -30.59
N CYS A 10 2.52 -44.83 -31.78
CA CYS A 10 1.54 -43.82 -32.19
C CYS A 10 0.31 -43.79 -31.27
N LEU A 11 -0.22 -44.95 -30.89
CA LEU A 11 -1.38 -45.02 -29.97
C LEU A 11 -1.05 -44.43 -28.60
N ILE A 12 0.15 -44.68 -28.07
CA ILE A 12 0.59 -44.11 -26.79
C ILE A 12 0.71 -42.59 -26.88
N LEU A 13 1.25 -42.05 -27.97
CA LEU A 13 1.37 -40.60 -28.18
C LEU A 13 0.00 -39.92 -28.28
N VAL A 14 -0.95 -40.52 -29.00
CA VAL A 14 -2.31 -39.98 -29.12
C VAL A 14 -3.05 -40.05 -27.77
N MET A 15 -2.91 -41.15 -27.02
CA MET A 15 -3.50 -41.26 -25.69
C MET A 15 -2.89 -40.25 -24.70
N GLY A 16 -1.57 -40.03 -24.76
CA GLY A 16 -0.88 -39.03 -23.94
C GLY A 16 -1.34 -37.60 -24.23
N SER A 17 -1.52 -37.24 -25.50
CA SER A 17 -2.01 -35.90 -25.87
C SER A 17 -3.47 -35.70 -25.44
N LEU A 18 -4.29 -36.74 -25.51
CA LEU A 18 -5.71 -36.70 -25.11
C LEU A 18 -5.89 -36.57 -23.59
N ILE A 19 -5.01 -37.19 -22.80
CA ILE A 19 -4.98 -37.02 -21.33
C ILE A 19 -4.56 -35.59 -20.95
N MET A 20 -3.57 -35.03 -21.64
CA MET A 20 -3.14 -33.65 -21.38
C MET A 20 -4.23 -32.64 -21.72
N THR A 21 -4.92 -32.78 -22.85
CA THR A 21 -6.03 -31.87 -23.21
C THR A 21 -7.19 -31.97 -22.21
N LEU A 22 -7.55 -33.17 -21.75
CA LEU A 22 -8.57 -33.35 -20.70
C LEU A 22 -8.15 -32.71 -19.37
N SER A 23 -6.89 -32.84 -18.97
CA SER A 23 -6.36 -32.19 -17.76
C SER A 23 -6.31 -30.65 -17.86
N SER A 24 -6.15 -30.13 -19.08
CA SER A 24 -6.17 -28.69 -19.32
C SER A 24 -7.60 -28.14 -19.27
N SER A 25 -8.58 -28.89 -19.79
CA SER A 25 -10.00 -28.52 -19.73
C SER A 25 -10.48 -28.43 -18.28
N SER A 26 -10.16 -29.41 -17.43
CA SER A 26 -10.58 -29.37 -16.02
C SER A 26 -9.95 -28.22 -15.24
N ARG A 27 -8.72 -27.79 -15.60
CA ARG A 27 -8.09 -26.59 -15.04
C ARG A 27 -8.81 -25.32 -15.49
N VAL A 28 -9.21 -25.23 -16.76
CA VAL A 28 -9.96 -24.08 -17.29
C VAL A 28 -11.34 -23.99 -16.65
N ASP A 29 -12.02 -25.11 -16.46
CA ASP A 29 -13.32 -25.18 -15.78
C ASP A 29 -13.20 -24.71 -14.33
N ASN A 30 -12.18 -25.17 -13.60
CA ASN A 30 -11.95 -24.75 -12.22
C ASN A 30 -11.59 -23.25 -12.11
N LEU A 31 -10.78 -22.73 -13.04
CA LEU A 31 -10.48 -21.29 -13.13
C LEU A 31 -11.73 -20.46 -13.46
N SER A 32 -12.62 -20.97 -14.30
CA SER A 32 -13.89 -20.30 -14.62
C SER A 32 -14.82 -20.26 -13.41
N GLN A 33 -14.90 -21.35 -12.63
CA GLN A 33 -15.66 -21.40 -11.39
C GLN A 33 -15.10 -20.43 -10.34
N GLN A 34 -13.77 -20.35 -10.21
CA GLN A 34 -13.13 -19.37 -9.32
C GLN A 34 -13.41 -17.93 -9.74
N ASN A 35 -13.36 -17.62 -11.04
CA ASN A 35 -13.73 -16.30 -11.55
C ASN A 35 -15.20 -15.95 -11.31
N GLU A 36 -16.10 -16.93 -11.41
CA GLU A 36 -17.52 -16.71 -11.12
C GLU A 36 -17.76 -16.44 -9.63
N LEU A 37 -17.04 -17.15 -8.75
CA LEU A 37 -17.10 -16.93 -7.30
C LEU A 37 -16.58 -15.54 -6.93
N LEU A 38 -15.41 -15.14 -7.45
CA LEU A 38 -14.86 -13.79 -7.28
C LEU A 38 -15.80 -12.70 -7.78
N ARG A 39 -16.50 -12.91 -8.90
CA ARG A 39 -17.52 -11.98 -9.39
C ARG A 39 -18.69 -11.84 -8.42
N LYS A 40 -19.17 -12.95 -7.84
CA LYS A 40 -20.25 -12.93 -6.84
C LYS A 40 -19.82 -12.21 -5.57
N GLU A 41 -18.59 -12.41 -5.11
CA GLU A 41 -18.03 -11.69 -3.96
C GLU A 41 -17.94 -10.19 -4.25
N MET A 42 -17.43 -9.79 -5.42
CA MET A 42 -17.37 -8.37 -5.82
C MET A 42 -18.75 -7.72 -5.90
N GLU A 43 -19.76 -8.43 -6.41
CA GLU A 43 -21.14 -7.93 -6.41
C GLU A 43 -21.73 -7.82 -5.00
N HIS A 44 -21.38 -8.74 -4.11
CA HIS A 44 -21.79 -8.69 -2.70
C HIS A 44 -21.18 -7.49 -1.99
N LEU A 45 -19.85 -7.33 -2.07
CA LEU A 45 -19.14 -6.19 -1.49
C LEU A 45 -19.66 -4.87 -2.06
N ARG A 46 -19.97 -4.80 -3.37
CA ARG A 46 -20.55 -3.60 -3.98
C ARG A 46 -21.93 -3.27 -3.40
N LYS A 47 -22.76 -4.28 -3.11
CA LYS A 47 -24.07 -4.07 -2.47
C LYS A 47 -23.90 -3.59 -1.04
N GLU A 48 -23.04 -4.23 -0.25
CA GLU A 48 -22.75 -3.81 1.13
C GLU A 48 -22.21 -2.37 1.16
N TYR A 49 -21.29 -2.01 0.26
CA TYR A 49 -20.78 -0.65 0.14
C TYR A 49 -21.88 0.35 -0.20
N SER A 50 -22.77 0.01 -1.15
CA SER A 50 -23.90 0.89 -1.52
C SER A 50 -24.89 1.10 -0.38
N GLN A 51 -25.12 0.08 0.45
CA GLN A 51 -25.97 0.17 1.64
C GLN A 51 -25.32 1.03 2.73
N LEU A 52 -24.02 0.86 2.96
CA LEU A 52 -23.27 1.65 3.92
C LEU A 52 -23.28 3.14 3.54
N VAL A 53 -23.08 3.44 2.24
CA VAL A 53 -23.13 4.82 1.72
C VAL A 53 -24.53 5.44 1.91
N GLN A 54 -25.60 4.68 1.66
CA GLN A 54 -26.96 5.16 1.91
C GLN A 54 -27.22 5.40 3.40
N GLN A 55 -26.69 4.55 4.29
CA GLN A 55 -26.84 4.70 5.73
C GLN A 55 -26.09 5.93 6.26
N VAL A 56 -24.88 6.19 5.75
CA VAL A 56 -24.10 7.39 6.09
C VAL A 56 -24.81 8.67 5.62
N GLN A 57 -25.36 8.67 4.39
CA GLN A 57 -26.14 9.82 3.88
C GLN A 57 -27.43 10.08 4.68
N GLN A 58 -28.03 9.05 5.28
CA GLN A 58 -29.18 9.21 6.17
C GLN A 58 -28.79 9.77 7.53
N MET A 59 -27.57 9.52 8.01
CA MET A 59 -27.04 10.08 9.27
C MET A 59 -26.65 11.56 9.13
N ASP A 60 -26.14 12.00 7.98
CA ASP A 60 -25.79 13.42 7.73
C ASP A 60 -27.01 14.37 7.68
N ASN A 61 -28.23 13.84 7.54
CA ASN A 61 -29.46 14.63 7.60
C ASN A 61 -29.94 14.95 9.03
N PHE A 62 -29.23 14.48 10.07
CA PHE A 62 -29.53 14.81 11.47
C PHE A 62 -28.42 15.67 12.11
N GLY A 63 -28.36 16.93 11.66
CA GLY A 63 -28.10 18.09 12.51
C GLY A 63 -26.71 18.28 13.12
N ALA A 64 -25.97 19.27 12.60
CA ALA A 64 -24.95 19.98 13.37
C ALA A 64 -25.61 20.89 14.44
N PRO A 65 -24.92 21.15 15.56
CA PRO A 65 -24.35 22.48 15.69
C PRO A 65 -22.91 22.51 16.26
N LYS A 66 -22.12 23.47 15.77
CA LYS A 66 -20.81 23.87 16.32
C LYS A 66 -20.99 24.54 17.68
N THR A 67 -20.17 24.21 18.68
CA THR A 67 -19.83 25.16 19.75
C THR A 67 -18.48 24.83 20.41
N LYS A 68 -17.71 25.89 20.68
CA LYS A 68 -16.41 25.93 21.37
C LYS A 68 -16.50 25.36 22.79
N LEU A 69 -15.43 24.73 23.28
CA LEU A 69 -14.81 25.08 24.57
C LEU A 69 -13.45 24.37 24.75
N ALA A 70 -12.52 25.11 25.35
CA ALA A 70 -11.18 24.66 25.73
C ALA A 70 -11.16 23.97 27.11
N SER A 71 -10.10 23.19 27.33
CA SER A 71 -9.46 22.84 28.62
C SER A 71 -10.20 21.89 29.58
N ALA A 72 -9.65 20.67 29.77
CA ALA A 72 -8.96 20.27 31.01
C ALA A 72 -8.72 18.73 31.10
N ALA A 73 -7.50 18.38 31.53
CA ALA A 73 -7.09 17.27 32.41
C ALA A 73 -7.34 15.79 32.03
N SER A 74 -6.21 15.09 31.86
CA SER A 74 -5.82 13.79 32.45
C SER A 74 -6.82 12.65 32.59
N GLY A 75 -6.49 11.50 31.99
CA GLY A 75 -6.98 10.19 32.44
C GLY A 75 -7.11 9.16 31.31
N THR A 76 -6.26 8.14 31.37
CA THR A 76 -6.30 6.87 30.63
C THR A 76 -7.71 6.32 30.33
N ALA A 77 -8.05 6.18 29.05
CA ALA A 77 -8.84 5.07 28.49
C ALA A 77 -8.87 5.17 26.96
N THR A 78 -8.36 4.13 26.32
CA THR A 78 -8.70 3.59 24.98
C THR A 78 -9.68 4.43 24.15
N ALA A 79 -9.16 5.39 23.39
CA ALA A 79 -9.94 6.13 22.41
C ALA A 79 -9.62 5.58 21.02
N ALA A 80 -10.58 4.88 20.41
CA ALA A 80 -10.60 4.73 18.96
C ALA A 80 -10.55 6.14 18.36
N PRO A 81 -9.63 6.44 17.43
CA PRO A 81 -9.49 7.79 16.92
C PRO A 81 -10.76 8.16 16.16
N VAL A 82 -11.43 9.20 16.64
CA VAL A 82 -12.51 9.88 15.93
C VAL A 82 -11.87 10.47 14.67
N SER A 83 -11.96 9.71 13.59
CA SER A 83 -11.64 10.13 12.23
C SER A 83 -12.22 11.51 11.97
N THR A 84 -11.36 12.52 11.80
CA THR A 84 -11.62 13.72 11.01
C THR A 84 -12.52 13.38 9.82
N GLY A 85 -13.54 14.21 9.57
CA GLY A 85 -14.57 14.03 8.53
C GLY A 85 -14.08 14.09 7.08
N LEU A 86 -12.84 13.69 6.83
CA LEU A 86 -12.28 13.44 5.50
C LEU A 86 -12.81 12.09 5.02
N SER A 87 -13.33 12.07 3.80
CA SER A 87 -13.68 10.82 3.11
C SER A 87 -12.44 9.96 2.89
N THR A 88 -12.62 8.64 2.72
CA THR A 88 -11.52 7.71 2.41
C THR A 88 -10.70 8.16 1.21
N SER A 89 -11.35 8.72 0.18
CA SER A 89 -10.69 9.26 -1.02
C SER A 89 -9.75 10.43 -0.70
N GLU A 90 -10.17 11.34 0.19
CA GLU A 90 -9.35 12.49 0.60
C GLU A 90 -8.15 12.06 1.44
N LYS A 91 -8.34 11.09 2.34
CA LYS A 91 -7.24 10.51 3.14
C LYS A 91 -6.17 9.87 2.24
N LEU A 92 -6.60 9.08 1.26
CA LEU A 92 -5.71 8.47 0.28
C LEU A 92 -4.97 9.50 -0.57
N LYS A 93 -5.66 10.57 -0.98
CA LYS A 93 -5.04 11.67 -1.73
C LYS A 93 -3.97 12.37 -0.90
N LEU A 94 -4.23 12.59 0.39
CA LEU A 94 -3.26 13.18 1.31
C LEU A 94 -2.01 12.31 1.45
N LEU A 95 -2.16 11.00 1.66
CA LEU A 95 -1.01 10.08 1.74
C LEU A 95 -0.18 10.07 0.46
N LYS A 96 -0.83 10.03 -0.70
CA LYS A 96 -0.13 10.09 -2.00
C LYS A 96 0.65 11.40 -2.13
N GLN A 97 0.05 12.53 -1.73
CA GLN A 97 0.75 13.82 -1.73
C GLN A 97 1.98 13.80 -0.82
N GLN A 98 1.86 13.27 0.40
CA GLN A 98 2.98 13.13 1.34
C GLN A 98 4.09 12.22 0.79
N ALA A 99 3.73 11.13 0.11
CA ALA A 99 4.68 10.26 -0.57
C ALA A 99 5.46 10.99 -1.67
N TYR A 100 4.79 11.81 -2.50
CA TYR A 100 5.46 12.64 -3.51
C TYR A 100 6.35 13.73 -2.90
N GLN A 101 5.96 14.31 -1.76
CA GLN A 101 6.80 15.26 -1.02
C GLN A 101 8.07 14.59 -0.53
N LEU A 102 7.96 13.39 0.06
CA LEU A 102 9.11 12.62 0.52
C LEU A 102 10.04 12.25 -0.65
N GLN A 103 9.47 11.79 -1.77
CA GLN A 103 10.21 11.52 -3.00
C GLN A 103 11.00 12.76 -3.47
N SER A 104 10.35 13.92 -3.52
CA SER A 104 10.98 15.17 -3.95
C SER A 104 12.15 15.56 -3.03
N LEU A 105 12.03 15.30 -1.72
CA LEU A 105 13.11 15.55 -0.77
C LEU A 105 14.29 14.60 -0.96
N VAL A 106 14.03 13.33 -1.26
CA VAL A 106 15.05 12.32 -1.61
C VAL A 106 15.78 12.70 -2.89
N GLU A 107 15.05 13.12 -3.92
CA GLU A 107 15.66 13.56 -5.18
C GLU A 107 16.47 14.84 -5.01
N ALA A 108 15.98 15.80 -4.21
CA ALA A 108 16.74 17.00 -3.86
C ALA A 108 18.04 16.67 -3.09
N PHE A 109 17.99 15.67 -2.19
CA PHE A 109 19.19 15.17 -1.52
C PHE A 109 20.18 14.61 -2.54
N SER A 110 19.73 13.73 -3.44
CA SER A 110 20.58 13.11 -4.46
C SER A 110 21.24 14.14 -5.37
N LEU A 111 20.48 15.14 -5.84
CA LEU A 111 21.02 16.22 -6.66
C LEU A 111 22.13 17.03 -5.97
N GLN A 112 22.03 17.23 -4.65
CA GLN A 112 23.07 17.95 -3.89
C GLN A 112 24.27 17.07 -3.51
N ASN A 113 24.09 15.75 -3.44
CA ASN A 113 25.13 14.79 -3.05
C ASN A 113 25.63 13.97 -4.26
N GLN A 114 25.74 14.61 -5.43
CA GLN A 114 26.36 14.03 -6.64
C GLN A 114 25.71 12.72 -7.13
N GLY A 115 24.39 12.57 -6.93
CA GLY A 115 23.63 11.38 -7.32
C GLY A 115 23.46 10.36 -6.19
N GLU A 116 24.10 10.53 -5.04
CA GLU A 116 23.98 9.60 -3.91
C GLU A 116 22.64 9.76 -3.17
N TYR A 117 21.93 8.66 -2.99
CA TYR A 117 20.68 8.61 -2.23
C TYR A 117 20.96 8.54 -0.72
N PRO A 118 20.03 9.04 0.12
CA PRO A 118 20.22 9.02 1.56
C PRO A 118 20.10 7.60 2.13
N GLU A 119 21.04 7.18 2.96
CA GLU A 119 20.99 5.84 3.58
C GLU A 119 19.88 5.65 4.61
N THR A 120 19.43 6.73 5.21
CA THR A 120 18.47 6.71 6.31
C THR A 120 17.56 7.93 6.28
N LEU A 121 16.39 7.84 6.89
CA LEU A 121 15.54 8.99 7.18
C LEU A 121 16.26 10.04 8.03
N ALA A 122 17.19 9.63 8.90
CA ALA A 122 17.99 10.57 9.68
C ALA A 122 18.88 11.45 8.78
N ASN A 123 19.41 10.92 7.68
CA ASN A 123 20.16 11.71 6.70
C ASN A 123 19.26 12.73 5.98
N LEU A 124 18.05 12.31 5.61
CA LEU A 124 17.02 13.20 5.05
C LEU A 124 16.58 14.29 6.02
N GLN A 125 16.38 13.94 7.29
CA GLN A 125 16.01 14.91 8.32
C GLN A 125 17.08 15.99 8.49
N ARG A 126 18.35 15.59 8.65
CA ARG A 126 19.48 16.53 8.74
C ARG A 126 19.62 17.38 7.48
N PHE A 127 19.26 16.84 6.32
CA PHE A 127 19.25 17.59 5.07
C PHE A 127 18.13 18.63 5.05
N ALA A 128 16.89 18.24 5.36
CA ALA A 128 15.74 19.14 5.44
C ALA A 128 15.97 20.28 6.45
N GLU A 129 16.54 19.98 7.61
CA GLU A 129 16.90 20.98 8.63
C GLU A 129 17.95 21.98 8.10
N ARG A 130 18.99 21.50 7.42
CA ARG A 130 20.02 22.36 6.80
C ARG A 130 19.47 23.26 5.69
N GLN A 131 18.50 22.76 4.92
CA GLN A 131 17.86 23.53 3.85
C GLN A 131 16.71 24.42 4.36
N GLY A 132 16.29 24.27 5.62
CA GLY A 132 15.13 24.98 6.18
C GLY A 132 13.78 24.51 5.60
N VAL A 133 13.70 23.27 5.09
CA VAL A 133 12.52 22.70 4.40
C VAL A 133 11.85 21.62 5.25
N GLN A 134 11.78 21.80 6.57
CA GLN A 134 11.14 20.82 7.45
C GLN A 134 9.61 20.85 7.26
N GLU A 135 9.10 19.94 6.44
CA GLU A 135 7.66 19.79 6.22
C GLU A 135 7.00 19.02 7.36
N TRP A 136 5.91 19.58 7.88
CA TRP A 136 5.08 18.96 8.89
C TRP A 136 3.84 18.38 8.24
N VAL A 137 3.59 17.10 8.46
CA VAL A 137 2.45 16.38 7.89
C VAL A 137 1.54 15.86 9.00
N VAL A 138 0.27 15.70 8.66
CA VAL A 138 -0.75 15.15 9.56
C VAL A 138 -1.11 13.77 9.05
N ASN A 139 -1.07 12.77 9.92
CA ASN A 139 -1.54 11.43 9.61
C ASN A 139 -3.08 11.44 9.50
N PRO A 140 -3.68 11.03 8.37
CA PRO A 140 -5.12 11.10 8.15
C PRO A 140 -5.95 10.11 8.98
N TYR A 141 -5.31 9.15 9.66
CA TYR A 141 -5.99 8.14 10.48
C TYR A 141 -5.74 8.32 11.98
N THR A 142 -4.58 8.83 12.39
CA THR A 142 -4.25 9.06 13.80
C THR A 142 -4.29 10.53 14.20
N GLU A 143 -4.35 11.45 13.24
CA GLU A 143 -4.29 12.91 13.42
C GLU A 143 -2.99 13.43 14.06
N GLU A 144 -2.03 12.54 14.24
CA GLU A 144 -0.70 12.91 14.73
C GLU A 144 0.00 13.79 13.72
N ARG A 145 0.58 14.89 14.21
CA ARG A 145 1.34 15.83 13.41
C ARG A 145 2.82 15.64 13.68
N ASN A 146 3.52 15.17 12.66
CA ASN A 146 4.93 14.79 12.75
C ASN A 146 5.71 15.42 11.57
N PRO A 147 7.02 15.69 11.74
CA PRO A 147 7.87 15.99 10.58
C PRO A 147 7.84 14.84 9.58
N LEU A 148 7.80 15.14 8.29
CA LEU A 148 7.69 14.13 7.22
C LEU A 148 8.80 13.06 7.30
N THR A 149 10.00 13.44 7.72
CA THR A 149 11.18 12.59 7.83
C THR A 149 11.34 11.90 9.20
N SER A 150 10.35 12.00 10.08
CA SER A 150 10.42 11.40 11.43
C SER A 150 9.79 10.01 11.46
N GLU A 151 10.19 9.18 12.43
CA GLU A 151 9.64 7.83 12.67
C GLU A 151 8.12 7.82 12.96
N GLY A 152 7.57 8.96 13.37
CA GLY A 152 6.14 9.14 13.56
C GLY A 152 5.36 9.24 12.25
N ALA A 153 5.97 9.73 11.18
CA ALA A 153 5.35 9.91 9.86
C ALA A 153 5.84 8.89 8.82
N CYS A 154 7.08 8.42 8.93
CA CYS A 154 7.72 7.56 7.95
C CYS A 154 8.55 6.48 8.64
N LEU A 155 8.42 5.24 8.16
CA LEU A 155 9.24 4.11 8.59
C LEU A 155 10.49 4.04 7.72
N ASP A 156 11.65 4.04 8.36
CA ASP A 156 12.94 3.81 7.73
C ASP A 156 13.26 2.32 7.77
N ILE A 157 13.30 1.68 6.62
CA ILE A 157 13.57 0.26 6.54
C ILE A 157 14.73 0.07 5.60
N THR A 158 15.89 -0.11 6.22
CA THR A 158 17.14 -0.23 5.48
C THR A 158 17.36 -1.66 4.97
N HIS A 159 16.79 -2.69 5.61
CA HIS A 159 17.13 -4.09 5.30
C HIS A 159 16.03 -5.15 5.53
N ASP A 160 15.08 -4.95 6.45
CA ASP A 160 14.12 -6.01 6.84
C ASP A 160 12.77 -5.89 6.13
N ALA A 161 12.05 -7.01 5.95
CA ALA A 161 10.69 -6.97 5.44
C ALA A 161 9.77 -6.27 6.46
N VAL A 162 8.87 -5.40 5.98
CA VAL A 162 7.88 -4.78 6.86
C VAL A 162 6.78 -5.78 7.18
N ASP A 163 6.47 -5.93 8.45
CA ASP A 163 5.22 -6.57 8.86
C ASP A 163 4.03 -5.67 8.49
N GLU A 164 3.22 -6.12 7.53
CA GLU A 164 1.96 -5.47 7.15
C GLU A 164 0.82 -5.80 8.13
N GLY A 165 -0.19 -4.94 8.18
CA GLY A 165 -1.39 -5.15 9.01
C GLY A 165 -1.25 -4.70 10.47
N GLN A 166 -0.18 -3.94 10.78
CA GLN A 166 0.00 -3.40 12.12
C GLN A 166 -0.69 -2.01 12.25
N PRO A 167 -1.58 -1.80 13.25
CA PRO A 167 -2.30 -0.53 13.40
C PRO A 167 -1.40 0.70 13.63
N ASN A 168 -0.21 0.51 14.20
CA ASN A 168 0.80 1.56 14.38
C ASN A 168 1.44 2.04 13.06
N HIS A 169 1.28 1.29 11.96
CA HIS A 169 1.73 1.68 10.64
C HIS A 169 0.67 2.49 9.88
N ALA A 170 -0.57 2.51 10.36
CA ALA A 170 -1.68 3.14 9.64
C ALA A 170 -1.37 4.60 9.27
N GLY A 171 -1.43 4.91 7.98
CA GLY A 171 -1.17 6.26 7.45
C GLY A 171 0.28 6.75 7.52
N LYS A 172 1.23 5.87 7.85
CA LYS A 172 2.66 6.18 7.72
C LYS A 172 3.12 6.00 6.27
N LEU A 173 4.25 6.61 5.97
CA LEU A 173 5.01 6.32 4.76
C LEU A 173 6.06 5.24 5.04
N LEU A 174 6.50 4.56 3.99
CA LEU A 174 7.65 3.68 4.00
C LEU A 174 8.75 4.32 3.17
N TYR A 175 9.96 4.38 3.71
CA TYR A 175 11.19 4.67 2.98
C TYR A 175 12.11 3.45 3.04
N GLN A 176 12.56 2.99 1.88
CA GLN A 176 13.50 1.89 1.76
C GLN A 176 14.62 2.25 0.80
N ALA A 177 15.86 2.24 1.27
CA ALA A 177 17.05 2.34 0.43
C ALA A 177 17.43 0.95 -0.11
N HIS A 178 17.82 0.88 -1.39
CA HIS A 178 18.27 -0.35 -2.03
C HIS A 178 19.77 -0.32 -2.25
N PHE A 179 20.47 -1.23 -1.57
CA PHE A 179 21.92 -1.38 -1.65
C PHE A 179 22.29 -2.36 -2.78
N ASP A 180 23.38 -2.08 -3.47
CA ASP A 180 24.01 -3.00 -4.43
C ASP A 180 25.01 -3.94 -3.74
N GLU A 181 25.68 -4.80 -4.51
CA GLU A 181 26.68 -5.75 -4.00
C GLU A 181 27.93 -5.06 -3.38
N SER A 182 28.10 -3.77 -3.62
CA SER A 182 29.21 -2.96 -3.10
C SER A 182 28.79 -2.08 -1.90
N ASP A 183 27.65 -2.37 -1.27
CA ASP A 183 27.02 -1.59 -0.20
C ASP A 183 26.76 -0.12 -0.59
N ARG A 184 26.55 0.16 -1.88
CA ARG A 184 26.18 1.49 -2.37
C ARG A 184 24.69 1.55 -2.67
N ILE A 185 24.08 2.69 -2.34
CA ILE A 185 22.67 2.89 -2.64
C ILE A 185 22.53 3.27 -4.11
N HIS A 186 21.86 2.39 -4.86
CA HIS A 186 21.60 2.60 -6.28
C HIS A 186 20.16 3.04 -6.54
N ASN A 187 19.24 2.74 -5.62
CA ASN A 187 17.82 3.08 -5.75
C ASN A 187 17.15 3.24 -4.38
N TYR A 188 15.91 3.73 -4.37
CA TYR A 188 15.06 3.78 -3.20
C TYR A 188 13.60 3.45 -3.58
N THR A 189 12.79 3.18 -2.56
CA THR A 189 11.34 3.01 -2.69
C THR A 189 10.63 3.79 -1.61
N VAL A 190 9.63 4.54 -2.02
CA VAL A 190 8.65 5.18 -1.15
C VAL A 190 7.30 4.51 -1.35
N ALA A 191 6.65 4.11 -0.27
CA ALA A 191 5.28 3.61 -0.27
C ALA A 191 4.47 4.24 0.86
N ALA A 192 3.18 3.92 0.95
CA ALA A 192 2.30 4.41 1.99
C ALA A 192 1.46 3.27 2.57
N PHE A 193 1.12 3.35 3.85
CA PHE A 193 0.23 2.41 4.52
C PHE A 193 -1.21 2.96 4.58
N ASP A 194 -2.18 2.08 4.39
CA ASP A 194 -3.60 2.39 4.53
C ASP A 194 -4.05 2.46 6.00
N GLU A 195 -5.36 2.47 6.24
CA GLU A 195 -5.93 2.54 7.60
C GLU A 195 -5.67 1.29 8.44
N LEU A 196 -5.38 0.15 7.80
CA LEU A 196 -5.13 -1.12 8.46
C LEU A 196 -3.62 -1.38 8.65
N GLY A 197 -2.76 -0.45 8.21
CA GLY A 197 -1.32 -0.64 8.22
C GLY A 197 -0.84 -1.61 7.14
N VAL A 198 -1.61 -1.77 6.05
CA VAL A 198 -1.26 -2.57 4.88
C VAL A 198 -0.71 -1.65 3.80
N LEU A 199 0.25 -2.13 3.00
CA LEU A 199 0.80 -1.30 1.93
C LEU A 199 -0.27 -0.96 0.89
N LEU A 200 -0.38 0.33 0.58
CA LEU A 200 -1.37 0.85 -0.32
C LEU A 200 -1.24 0.22 -1.71
N ARG A 201 -2.36 -0.25 -2.27
CA ARG A 201 -2.42 -0.81 -3.62
C ARG A 201 -3.09 0.15 -4.60
N ARG A 202 -2.69 0.04 -5.87
CA ARG A 202 -3.33 0.69 -7.02
C ARG A 202 -4.59 -0.09 -7.42
N GLU A 203 -5.37 0.50 -8.33
CA GLU A 203 -6.62 -0.10 -8.83
C GLU A 203 -6.41 -1.43 -9.57
N ASP A 204 -5.20 -1.66 -10.11
CA ASP A 204 -4.79 -2.91 -10.76
C ASP A 204 -4.30 -3.99 -9.77
N GLY A 205 -4.30 -3.69 -8.47
CA GLY A 205 -3.85 -4.59 -7.40
C GLY A 205 -2.34 -4.57 -7.12
N SER A 206 -1.55 -3.82 -7.90
CA SER A 206 -0.12 -3.61 -7.66
C SER A 206 0.15 -2.67 -6.49
N LEU A 207 1.32 -2.76 -5.85
CA LEU A 207 1.70 -1.84 -4.77
C LEU A 207 1.90 -0.41 -5.30
N PHE A 208 1.39 0.57 -4.56
CA PHE A 208 1.70 1.96 -4.81
C PHE A 208 3.11 2.24 -4.27
N THR A 209 4.07 2.19 -5.19
CA THR A 209 5.46 2.57 -4.94
C THR A 209 5.86 3.73 -5.84
N LEU A 210 6.73 4.58 -5.30
CA LEU A 210 7.49 5.60 -6.01
C LEU A 210 8.97 5.21 -5.86
N SER A 211 9.65 5.00 -6.98
CA SER A 211 11.06 4.60 -6.99
C SER A 211 11.81 5.38 -8.06
N HIS A 212 13.12 5.50 -7.90
CA HIS A 212 13.97 5.90 -9.01
C HIS A 212 14.18 4.72 -9.97
N ALA A 213 14.51 4.97 -11.23
CA ALA A 213 14.68 3.95 -12.27
C ALA A 213 16.03 4.12 -12.97
#